data_AF-A0A067BTS2-F1
#
_entry.id   AF-A0A067BTS2-F1
#
_cell.length_a   1.000
_cell.length_b   1.000
_cell.length_c   1.000
_cell.angle_alpha   90.00
_cell.angle_beta   90.00
_cell.angle_gamma   90.00
#
_symmetry.space_group_name_H-M   'P 1'
#
loop_
_entity.id
_entity.type
_entity.pdbx_description
1 polymer ?
#
loop_
_entity_poly.entity_id
_entity_poly.type
_entity_poly.pdbx_seq_one_letter_code
_entity_poly.pdbx_strand_id
1 'polypeptide(L)'
;MAEPPKSKKHRKDKPWDTADVAHWKVDQWKDDENPTGMLEESSFATLFPKYREKYLREVWPIVTKALDAFKIVCELNLIEGSMTVRTTKKTSDPYIVLKARDLIKLLGALDSCQP
;
A
#
# COMPACT_ATOMS: atom_id res chain seq x y z
N MET A 1 -46.75 3.08 0.59
CA MET A 1 -46.25 1.84 1.23
C MET A 1 -46.11 0.81 0.11
N ALA A 2 -44.89 0.46 -0.29
CA ALA A 2 -44.66 -0.49 -1.39
C ALA A 2 -44.38 -1.89 -0.81
N GLU A 3 -45.20 -2.88 -1.17
CA GLU A 3 -45.01 -4.27 -0.77
C GLU A 3 -43.83 -4.92 -1.53
N PRO A 4 -42.96 -5.70 -0.87
CA PRO A 4 -41.84 -6.35 -1.53
C PRO A 4 -42.27 -7.67 -2.22
N PRO A 5 -41.58 -8.09 -3.31
CA PRO A 5 -42.04 -9.14 -4.21
C PRO A 5 -41.93 -10.58 -3.64
N LYS A 6 -42.83 -11.43 -4.15
CA LYS A 6 -43.09 -12.82 -3.76
C LYS A 6 -42.08 -13.80 -4.37
N SER A 7 -41.01 -14.14 -3.66
CA SER A 7 -40.37 -15.47 -3.72
C SER A 7 -39.26 -15.54 -2.66
N LYS A 8 -39.54 -16.14 -1.50
CA LYS A 8 -38.56 -16.37 -0.42
C LYS A 8 -38.63 -17.80 0.11
N LYS A 9 -38.78 -18.82 -0.75
CA LYS A 9 -38.80 -20.23 -0.31
C LYS A 9 -37.48 -20.70 0.36
N HIS A 10 -36.38 -19.97 0.18
CA HIS A 10 -35.05 -20.34 0.73
C HIS A 10 -34.35 -19.25 1.55
N ARG A 11 -35.03 -18.15 1.89
CA ARG A 11 -34.44 -17.10 2.73
C ARG A 11 -34.74 -17.43 4.19
N LYS A 12 -34.02 -18.42 4.75
CA LYS A 12 -33.99 -18.62 6.22
C LYS A 12 -33.34 -17.39 6.82
N ASP A 13 -33.92 -16.81 7.87
CA ASP A 13 -33.26 -15.78 8.67
C ASP A 13 -31.96 -16.36 9.19
N LYS A 14 -30.86 -15.74 8.81
CA LYS A 14 -29.52 -16.10 9.26
C LYS A 14 -29.33 -15.39 10.61
N PRO A 15 -29.37 -16.09 11.75
CA PRO A 15 -29.21 -15.44 13.07
C PRO A 15 -27.82 -14.81 13.28
N TRP A 16 -26.87 -15.03 12.37
CA TRP A 16 -25.54 -14.40 12.35
C TRP A 16 -25.46 -13.16 11.44
N ASP A 17 -26.53 -12.82 10.72
CA ASP A 17 -26.63 -11.65 9.83
C ASP A 17 -27.28 -10.49 10.61
N THR A 18 -26.71 -10.19 11.78
CA THR A 18 -27.15 -9.09 12.64
C THR A 18 -26.53 -7.79 12.13
N ALA A 19 -27.31 -6.72 11.99
CA ALA A 19 -26.83 -5.41 11.52
C ALA A 19 -25.71 -4.79 12.38
N ASP A 20 -25.46 -5.37 13.56
CA ASP A 20 -24.40 -5.00 14.50
C ASP A 20 -23.01 -5.54 14.10
N VAL A 21 -22.98 -6.60 13.28
CA VAL A 21 -21.73 -7.27 12.88
C VAL A 21 -21.12 -6.50 11.72
N ALA A 22 -20.15 -5.65 12.01
CA ALA A 22 -19.35 -4.97 11.01
C ALA A 22 -18.38 -5.97 10.36
N HIS A 23 -18.89 -6.75 9.41
CA HIS A 23 -18.22 -7.90 8.82
C HIS A 23 -16.85 -7.57 8.20
N TRP A 24 -16.57 -6.31 7.85
CA TRP A 24 -15.33 -5.90 7.15
C TRP A 24 -14.58 -4.74 7.82
N LYS A 25 -14.60 -4.64 9.16
CA LYS A 25 -13.70 -3.68 9.84
C LYS A 25 -12.25 -4.11 9.64
N VAL A 26 -11.51 -3.33 8.85
CA VAL A 26 -10.05 -3.46 8.72
C VAL A 26 -9.44 -2.78 9.94
N ASP A 27 -8.95 -3.57 10.89
CA ASP A 27 -8.22 -3.03 12.04
C ASP A 27 -6.85 -2.49 11.59
N GLN A 28 -6.38 -1.43 12.25
CA GLN A 28 -5.07 -0.86 11.93
C GLN A 28 -3.99 -1.70 12.61
N TRP A 29 -3.04 -2.20 11.82
CA TRP A 29 -1.94 -3.02 12.33
C TRP A 29 -1.22 -2.35 13.49
N LYS A 30 -1.13 -3.03 14.64
CA LYS A 30 -0.38 -2.55 15.80
C LYS A 30 1.05 -3.09 15.75
N ASP A 31 2.01 -2.24 16.09
CA ASP A 31 3.44 -2.57 16.06
C ASP A 31 3.78 -3.81 16.95
N ASP A 32 3.01 -4.01 18.03
CA ASP A 32 3.11 -5.15 18.95
C ASP A 32 2.71 -6.51 18.35
N GLU A 33 2.01 -6.55 17.20
CA GLU A 33 1.55 -7.81 16.60
C GLU A 33 2.65 -8.57 15.85
N ASN A 34 3.84 -7.97 15.63
CA ASN A 34 4.97 -8.63 15.00
C ASN A 34 6.29 -8.48 15.78
N PRO A 35 6.46 -9.21 16.90
CA PRO A 35 7.66 -9.12 17.73
C PRO A 35 8.93 -9.69 17.06
N THR A 36 8.78 -10.52 16.03
CA THR A 36 9.91 -11.19 15.37
C THR A 36 10.40 -10.45 14.11
N GLY A 37 9.61 -9.49 13.60
CA GLY A 37 9.95 -8.70 12.42
C GLY A 37 9.91 -9.51 11.11
N MET A 38 10.34 -8.88 10.01
CA MET A 38 10.46 -9.58 8.72
C MET A 38 11.75 -10.40 8.65
N LEU A 39 11.63 -11.68 8.30
CA LEU A 39 12.78 -12.57 8.10
C LEU A 39 13.47 -12.32 6.75
N GLU A 40 12.68 -12.00 5.72
CA GLU A 40 13.13 -11.80 4.35
C GLU A 40 12.93 -10.35 3.91
N GLU A 41 13.93 -9.80 3.22
CA GLU A 41 13.92 -8.43 2.72
C GLU A 41 13.28 -8.39 1.34
N SER A 42 12.19 -7.64 1.19
CA SER A 42 11.52 -7.41 -0.09
C SER A 42 12.01 -6.10 -0.69
N SER A 43 12.40 -6.13 -1.97
CA SER A 43 12.86 -4.94 -2.69
C SER A 43 12.09 -4.76 -4.00
N PHE A 44 11.68 -3.53 -4.28
CA PHE A 44 10.98 -3.16 -5.51
C PHE A 44 11.63 -1.93 -6.12
N ALA A 45 11.86 -1.97 -7.42
CA ALA A 45 12.40 -0.85 -8.18
C ALA A 45 11.45 -0.43 -9.31
N THR A 46 11.39 0.87 -9.60
CA THR A 46 10.64 1.44 -10.73
C THR A 46 11.52 2.44 -11.46
N LEU A 47 11.61 2.29 -12.78
CA LEU A 47 12.32 3.22 -13.65
C LEU A 47 11.47 4.46 -13.93
N PHE A 48 12.10 5.63 -14.04
CA PHE A 48 11.45 6.89 -14.37
C PHE A 48 12.19 7.62 -15.51
N PRO A 49 11.47 8.41 -16.32
CA PRO A 49 12.07 9.17 -17.42
C PRO A 49 12.84 10.39 -16.92
N LYS A 50 13.89 10.79 -17.65
CA LYS A 50 14.85 11.84 -17.27
C LYS A 50 14.22 13.18 -16.90
N TYR A 51 13.16 13.60 -17.59
CA TYR A 51 12.55 14.91 -17.32
C TYR A 51 11.88 14.98 -15.94
N ARG A 52 11.56 13.82 -15.32
CA ARG A 52 10.90 13.73 -14.02
C ARG A 52 11.88 13.80 -12.84
N GLU A 53 13.18 13.74 -13.13
CA GLU A 53 14.27 13.76 -12.14
C GLU A 53 14.21 14.99 -11.24
N LYS A 54 14.00 16.18 -11.84
CA LYS A 54 13.96 17.44 -11.10
C LYS A 54 12.84 17.44 -10.05
N TYR A 55 11.64 17.01 -10.46
CA TYR A 55 10.49 16.89 -9.56
C TYR A 55 10.76 15.87 -8.46
N LEU A 56 11.24 14.68 -8.82
CA LEU A 56 11.55 13.61 -7.87
C LEU A 56 12.56 14.07 -6.82
N ARG A 57 13.60 14.81 -7.22
CA ARG A 57 14.60 15.36 -6.31
C ARG A 57 14.02 16.34 -5.28
N GLU A 58 13.03 17.13 -5.66
CA GLU A 58 12.36 18.10 -4.76
C GLU A 58 11.42 17.42 -3.77
N VAL A 59 10.66 16.40 -4.22
CA VAL A 59 9.68 15.70 -3.37
C VAL A 59 10.28 14.54 -2.56
N TRP A 60 11.45 14.02 -2.97
CA TRP A 60 12.12 12.90 -2.32
C TRP A 60 12.24 13.01 -0.79
N PRO A 61 12.69 14.13 -0.19
CA PRO A 61 12.80 14.23 1.27
C PRO A 61 11.45 14.07 1.99
N ILE A 62 10.33 14.41 1.34
CA ILE A 62 8.99 14.23 1.89
C ILE A 62 8.63 12.74 1.88
N VAL A 63 8.89 12.07 0.76
CA VAL A 63 8.67 10.62 0.60
C VAL A 63 9.50 9.82 1.60
N THR A 64 10.78 10.18 1.77
CA THR A 64 11.66 9.52 2.74
C THR A 64 11.15 9.66 4.17
N LYS A 65 10.69 10.85 4.57
CA LYS A 65 10.10 11.06 5.90
C LYS A 65 8.81 10.25 6.12
N ALA A 66 7.96 10.15 5.09
CA ALA A 66 6.74 9.37 5.17
C ALA A 66 7.01 7.86 5.31
N LEU A 67 8.01 7.34 4.59
CA LEU A 67 8.39 5.92 4.62
C LEU A 67 9.22 5.54 5.85
N ASP A 68 9.97 6.47 6.45
CA ASP A 68 10.75 6.24 7.67
C ASP A 68 9.85 5.89 8.87
N ALA A 69 8.65 6.48 8.95
CA ALA A 69 7.64 6.14 9.96
C ALA A 69 7.26 4.65 9.93
N PHE A 70 7.33 4.03 8.75
CA PHE A 70 7.04 2.61 8.53
C PHE A 70 8.29 1.73 8.45
N LYS A 71 9.48 2.27 8.74
CA LYS A 71 10.77 1.55 8.69
C LYS A 71 11.09 0.95 7.33
N ILE A 72 10.62 1.60 6.25
CA ILE A 72 10.96 1.26 4.87
C ILE A 72 12.13 2.13 4.41
N VAL A 73 13.15 1.52 3.82
CA VAL A 73 14.25 2.23 3.17
C VAL A 73 13.83 2.58 1.75
N CYS A 74 14.06 3.83 1.34
CA CYS A 74 13.86 4.26 -0.04
C CYS A 74 15.14 4.90 -0.57
N GLU A 75 15.51 4.54 -1.79
CA GLU A 75 16.71 5.02 -2.48
C GLU A 75 16.32 5.59 -3.85
N LEU A 76 16.90 6.75 -4.20
CA LEU A 76 16.73 7.41 -5.49
C LEU A 76 18.06 7.39 -6.24
N ASN A 77 18.09 6.70 -7.38
CA ASN A 77 19.26 6.64 -8.25
C ASN A 77 19.03 7.50 -9.50
N LEU A 78 19.70 8.64 -9.57
CA LEU A 78 19.61 9.60 -10.69
C LEU A 78 20.41 9.14 -11.92
N ILE A 79 21.42 8.28 -11.74
CA ILE A 79 22.28 7.79 -12.83
C ILE A 79 21.52 6.76 -13.66
N GLU A 80 20.94 5.77 -12.99
CA GLU A 80 20.10 4.74 -13.64
C GLU A 80 18.66 5.25 -13.90
N GLY A 81 18.23 6.31 -13.23
CA GLY A 81 16.86 6.80 -13.31
C GLY A 81 15.87 5.85 -12.64
N SER A 82 16.21 5.32 -11.46
CA SER A 82 15.42 4.33 -10.75
C SER A 82 15.10 4.76 -9.31
N MET A 83 13.88 4.45 -8.87
CA MET A 83 13.44 4.56 -7.48
C MET A 83 13.32 3.15 -6.90
N THR A 84 13.96 2.91 -5.76
CA THR A 84 13.94 1.61 -5.08
C THR A 84 13.36 1.74 -3.69
N VAL A 85 12.48 0.82 -3.29
CA VAL A 85 11.99 0.67 -1.92
C VAL A 85 12.36 -0.70 -1.40
N ARG A 86 12.79 -0.77 -0.15
CA ARG A 86 13.22 -2.00 0.53
C ARG A 86 12.64 -2.06 1.93
N THR A 87 12.10 -3.22 2.30
CA THR A 87 11.72 -3.47 3.69
C THR A 87 12.94 -3.72 4.55
N THR A 88 12.83 -3.40 5.84
CA THR A 88 13.81 -3.79 6.85
C THR A 88 13.24 -4.84 7.77
N LYS A 89 14.11 -5.53 8.52
CA LYS A 89 13.70 -6.49 9.57
C LYS A 89 12.83 -5.85 10.65
N LYS A 90 12.83 -4.52 10.77
CA LYS A 90 12.04 -3.74 11.74
C LYS A 90 10.65 -3.35 11.22
N THR A 91 10.29 -3.79 10.01
CA THR A 91 8.97 -3.49 9.43
C THR A 91 7.93 -4.40 10.08
N SER A 92 6.94 -3.80 10.73
CA SER A 92 5.93 -4.53 11.51
C SER A 92 4.83 -5.12 10.63
N ASP A 93 4.31 -4.34 9.67
CA ASP A 93 3.24 -4.76 8.75
C ASP A 93 3.84 -5.32 7.44
N PRO A 94 3.51 -6.56 7.02
CA PRO A 94 3.99 -7.11 5.75
C PRO A 94 3.38 -6.42 4.52
N TYR A 95 2.19 -5.82 4.64
CA TYR A 95 1.48 -5.25 3.48
C TYR A 95 1.97 -3.83 3.11
N ILE A 96 2.67 -3.14 4.01
CA ILE A 96 3.14 -1.77 3.82
C ILE A 96 4.12 -1.63 2.65
N VAL A 97 4.87 -2.69 2.32
CA VAL A 97 5.76 -2.71 1.15
C VAL A 97 4.99 -2.63 -0.17
N LEU A 98 3.79 -3.20 -0.23
CA LEU A 98 2.94 -3.15 -1.42
C LEU A 98 2.39 -1.74 -1.61
N LYS A 99 2.00 -1.07 -0.52
CA LYS A 99 1.60 0.35 -0.56
C LYS A 99 2.76 1.25 -1.00
N ALA A 100 3.98 0.99 -0.52
CA ALA A 100 5.17 1.72 -0.93
C ALA A 100 5.50 1.51 -2.42
N ARG A 101 5.32 0.28 -2.92
CA ARG A 101 5.42 -0.03 -4.36
C ARG A 101 4.42 0.77 -5.18
N ASP A 102 3.16 0.81 -4.77
CA ASP A 102 2.14 1.60 -5.49
C ASP A 102 2.46 3.10 -5.44
N LEU A 103 3.00 3.61 -4.33
CA LEU A 103 3.46 5.00 -4.22
C LEU A 103 4.57 5.34 -5.22
N ILE A 104 5.65 4.55 -5.28
CA ILE A 104 6.74 4.81 -6.25
C ILE A 104 6.29 4.63 -7.69
N LYS A 105 5.35 3.69 -7.93
CA LYS A 105 4.76 3.49 -9.24
C LYS A 105 3.93 4.70 -9.65
N LEU A 106 3.13 5.29 -8.76
CA LEU A 106 2.36 6.50 -9.07
C LEU A 106 3.28 7.70 -9.34
N LEU A 107 4.40 7.81 -8.63
CA LEU A 107 5.39 8.87 -8.87
C LEU A 107 6.09 8.73 -10.23
N GLY A 108 6.39 7.50 -10.66
CA GLY A 108 7.10 7.23 -11.92
C GLY A 108 6.19 7.08 -13.14
N ALA A 109 5.05 6.42 -12.99
CA ALA A 109 4.20 5.94 -14.10
C ALA A 109 3.19 6.97 -14.62
N LEU A 110 3.13 8.17 -14.05
CA LEU A 110 2.26 9.25 -14.52
C LEU A 110 2.73 9.85 -15.86
N ASP A 111 3.46 9.07 -16.67
CA ASP A 111 3.91 9.37 -18.02
C ASP A 111 4.26 8.11 -18.81
N SER A 112 3.45 7.04 -18.67
CA SER A 112 3.43 5.96 -19.67
C SER A 112 2.79 6.40 -21.01
N CYS A 113 2.65 7.71 -21.21
CA CYS A 113 2.16 8.34 -22.43
C CYS A 113 3.31 9.12 -23.09
N GLN A 114 4.39 8.43 -23.47
CA GLN A 114 5.19 8.89 -24.61
C GLN A 114 4.66 8.19 -25.87
N PRO A 115 4.48 8.92 -26.98
CA PRO A 115 4.01 8.37 -28.26
C PRO A 115 5.01 7.39 -28.87
#